data_AF-A0A0U1DE42-F1
#
_entry.id   AF-A0A0U1DE42-F1
#
_cell.length_a   1.000
_cell.length_b   1.000
_cell.length_c   1.000
_cell.angle_alpha   90.00
_cell.angle_beta   90.00
_cell.angle_gamma   90.00
#
_symmetry.space_group_name_H-M   'P 1'
#
loop_
_entity.id
_entity.type
_entity.pdbx_description
1 polymer ?
#
loop_
_entity_poly.entity_id
_entity_poly.type
_entity_poly.pdbx_seq_one_letter_code
_entity_poly.pdbx_strand_id
1 'polypeptide(L)'
;MPSVFGNVHLGYVVVETEKFSDWRRFGRDGIGMHADEVLPDALRFRIDDHECRFLLQRGPAEDVTALGWQLDDHATFDDIVGRVVSHGVPVAEGSAEEAALRGVERLVRFAGPNGLTQEIFVRANTGHEPPQLAARGGFVTGDCGIGHVAITTKKPQQMRGYYDTVFDARLSDFIDETINGVKVKIRFLRVNQRHHSVAIASVNRLPVNPVRTRIQHLNIQVAELDDMTKSYRRVKELGFAMALGVGQHTNDRELSYYAMTPSGFEWEVGWNPLIVDEMTWEPSTHQASASGATRRKDGRSSASSPSSRPALAHFCGPRTASRHWPVPVSPTARREHREPNRYPSPHDSARLSKGVAEGGDRRGRRSGDARLEPAGLVADHG
;
A
#
# COMPACT_ATOMS: atom_id res chain seq x y z
N MET A 1 11.83 7.56 23.60
CA MET A 1 10.57 6.89 23.25
C MET A 1 10.90 5.46 22.85
N PRO A 2 10.04 4.48 23.14
CA PRO A 2 10.20 3.13 22.60
C PRO A 2 10.21 3.17 21.07
N SER A 3 10.85 2.17 20.45
CA SER A 3 10.85 2.07 18.99
C SER A 3 9.46 1.73 18.49
N VAL A 4 9.03 2.34 17.37
CA VAL A 4 7.79 2.00 16.68
C VAL A 4 7.98 0.86 15.66
N PHE A 5 9.22 0.40 15.46
CA PHE A 5 9.52 -0.72 14.59
C PHE A 5 8.74 -1.97 15.03
N GLY A 6 8.12 -2.66 14.08
CA GLY A 6 7.24 -3.80 14.30
C GLY A 6 5.76 -3.44 14.36
N ASN A 7 5.44 -2.20 14.73
CA ASN A 7 4.06 -1.71 14.92
C ASN A 7 3.55 -0.89 13.72
N VAL A 8 4.26 -0.93 12.58
CA VAL A 8 3.96 -0.14 11.39
C VAL A 8 3.90 -1.06 10.18
N HIS A 9 2.85 -0.91 9.38
CA HIS A 9 2.56 -1.78 8.25
C HIS A 9 2.09 -0.95 7.05
N LEU A 10 2.50 -1.31 5.84
CA LEU A 10 1.92 -0.68 4.64
C LEU A 10 0.47 -1.18 4.48
N GLY A 11 -0.48 -0.33 4.85
CA GLY A 11 -1.90 -0.64 4.99
C GLY A 11 -2.66 -0.50 3.68
N TYR A 12 -2.49 0.62 2.97
CA TYR A 12 -3.08 0.84 1.65
C TYR A 12 -2.22 1.76 0.78
N VAL A 13 -2.54 1.82 -0.52
CA VAL A 13 -1.94 2.73 -1.49
C VAL A 13 -3.02 3.48 -2.25
N VAL A 14 -2.81 4.78 -2.49
CA VAL A 14 -3.70 5.62 -3.31
C VAL A 14 -3.06 5.90 -4.66
N VAL A 15 -3.82 5.66 -5.73
CA VAL A 15 -3.45 5.93 -7.11
C VAL A 15 -4.43 6.95 -7.68
N GLU A 16 -3.92 7.97 -8.35
CA GLU A 16 -4.73 8.85 -9.19
C GLU A 16 -4.72 8.37 -10.63
N THR A 17 -5.89 8.26 -11.24
CA THR A 17 -6.04 7.80 -12.62
C THR A 17 -7.37 8.24 -13.24
N GLU A 18 -7.39 8.41 -14.56
CA GLU A 18 -8.61 8.51 -15.36
C GLU A 18 -8.98 7.16 -16.01
N LYS A 19 -8.11 6.14 -15.89
CA LYS A 19 -8.18 4.87 -16.64
C LYS A 19 -8.88 3.75 -15.87
N PHE A 20 -10.02 4.04 -15.24
CA PHE A 20 -10.75 3.08 -14.40
C PHE A 20 -11.10 1.77 -15.11
N SER A 21 -11.44 1.81 -16.41
CA SER A 21 -11.73 0.59 -17.18
C SER A 21 -10.51 -0.31 -17.35
N ASP A 22 -9.35 0.27 -17.63
CA ASP A 22 -8.11 -0.48 -17.78
C ASP A 22 -7.64 -1.02 -16.43
N TRP A 23 -7.83 -0.25 -15.36
CA TRP A 23 -7.53 -0.69 -14.02
C TRP A 23 -8.43 -1.84 -13.56
N ARG A 24 -9.73 -1.84 -13.87
CA ARG A 24 -10.60 -3.01 -13.60
C ARG A 24 -10.08 -4.25 -14.31
N ARG A 25 -9.76 -4.15 -15.60
CA ARG A 25 -9.17 -5.26 -16.36
C ARG A 25 -7.84 -5.72 -15.77
N PHE A 26 -6.99 -4.77 -15.37
CA PHE A 26 -5.68 -5.07 -14.81
C PHE A 26 -5.78 -5.73 -13.43
N GLY A 27 -6.40 -5.06 -12.46
CA GLY A 27 -6.44 -5.48 -11.07
C GLY A 27 -7.37 -6.67 -10.81
N ARG A 28 -8.61 -6.62 -11.31
CA ARG A 28 -9.59 -7.70 -11.09
C ARG A 28 -9.31 -8.89 -11.99
N ASP A 29 -9.29 -8.67 -13.31
CA ASP A 29 -9.27 -9.78 -14.26
C ASP A 29 -7.83 -10.35 -14.40
N GLY A 30 -6.82 -9.48 -14.44
CA GLY A 30 -5.41 -9.85 -14.55
C GLY A 30 -4.78 -10.33 -13.25
N ILE A 31 -4.64 -9.44 -12.27
CA ILE A 31 -4.01 -9.75 -10.98
C ILE A 31 -4.89 -10.71 -10.16
N GLY A 32 -6.21 -10.52 -10.16
CA GLY A 32 -7.13 -11.38 -9.40
C GLY A 32 -7.57 -10.81 -8.07
N MET A 33 -7.51 -9.49 -7.91
CA MET A 33 -7.99 -8.80 -6.72
C MET A 33 -9.51 -8.66 -6.78
N HIS A 34 -10.15 -8.58 -5.62
CA HIS A 34 -11.56 -8.22 -5.56
C HIS A 34 -11.70 -6.73 -5.83
N ALA A 35 -12.75 -6.33 -6.55
CA ALA A 35 -12.96 -4.94 -6.96
C ALA A 35 -14.32 -4.45 -6.46
N ASP A 36 -14.31 -3.43 -5.60
CA ASP A 36 -15.51 -2.74 -5.17
C ASP A 36 -15.69 -1.45 -5.99
N GLU A 37 -16.82 -1.35 -6.67
CA GLU A 37 -17.25 -0.12 -7.33
C GLU A 37 -18.04 0.71 -6.32
N VAL A 38 -17.31 1.44 -5.47
CA VAL A 38 -17.90 2.16 -4.33
C VAL A 38 -18.56 3.47 -4.78
N LEU A 39 -17.97 4.17 -5.76
CA LEU A 39 -18.46 5.45 -6.30
C LEU A 39 -18.05 5.63 -7.78
N PRO A 40 -18.71 6.52 -8.56
CA PRO A 40 -18.33 6.77 -9.96
C PRO A 40 -16.88 7.24 -10.17
N ASP A 41 -16.30 7.88 -9.16
CA ASP A 41 -14.96 8.49 -9.20
C ASP A 41 -13.94 7.77 -8.31
N ALA A 42 -14.29 6.58 -7.81
CA ALA A 42 -13.40 5.78 -6.97
C ALA A 42 -13.60 4.27 -7.22
N LEU A 43 -12.49 3.56 -7.33
CA LEU A 43 -12.43 2.10 -7.41
C LEU A 43 -11.55 1.60 -6.28
N ARG A 44 -12.03 0.61 -5.52
CA ARG A 44 -11.21 -0.06 -4.51
C ARG A 44 -10.84 -1.46 -4.98
N PHE A 45 -9.61 -1.86 -4.69
CA PHE A 45 -9.25 -3.26 -4.69
C PHE A 45 -9.01 -3.77 -3.28
N ARG A 46 -9.51 -4.97 -3.03
CA ARG A 46 -9.29 -5.76 -1.82
C ARG A 46 -8.50 -7.01 -2.19
N ILE A 47 -7.56 -7.35 -1.31
CA ILE A 47 -6.78 -8.60 -1.37
C ILE A 47 -6.93 -9.43 -0.07
N ASP A 48 -7.71 -8.91 0.86
CA ASP A 48 -8.07 -9.50 2.15
C ASP A 48 -9.36 -8.83 2.67
N ASP A 49 -9.64 -8.99 3.97
CA ASP A 49 -10.89 -8.53 4.56
C ASP A 49 -11.00 -7.01 4.70
N HIS A 50 -9.91 -6.24 4.53
CA HIS A 50 -9.99 -4.79 4.59
C HIS A 50 -10.89 -4.25 3.48
N GLU A 51 -11.68 -3.20 3.78
CA GLU A 51 -12.53 -2.53 2.78
C GLU A 51 -11.72 -1.88 1.66
N CYS A 52 -10.44 -1.59 1.88
CA CYS A 52 -9.56 -0.98 0.90
C CYS A 52 -8.10 -1.36 1.14
N ARG A 53 -7.43 -1.89 0.12
CA ARG A 53 -5.96 -1.99 0.06
C ARG A 53 -5.38 -1.11 -1.03
N PHE A 54 -6.11 -0.91 -2.12
CA PHE A 54 -5.74 0.02 -3.19
C PHE A 54 -6.92 0.90 -3.54
N LEU A 55 -6.77 2.21 -3.34
CA LEU A 55 -7.76 3.21 -3.71
C LEU A 55 -7.34 3.86 -5.02
N LEU A 56 -8.13 3.69 -6.06
CA LEU A 56 -7.97 4.41 -7.30
C LEU A 56 -8.98 5.55 -7.29
N GLN A 57 -8.48 6.78 -7.29
CA GLN A 57 -9.29 8.00 -7.28
C GLN A 57 -9.13 8.75 -8.60
N ARG A 58 -10.18 9.46 -9.03
CA ARG A 58 -10.12 10.24 -10.27
C ARG A 58 -9.09 11.35 -10.13
N GLY A 59 -8.18 11.44 -11.08
CA GLY A 59 -7.19 12.51 -11.11
C GLY A 59 -6.18 12.37 -12.25
N PRO A 60 -5.52 13.47 -12.64
CA PRO A 60 -4.69 13.52 -13.84
C PRO A 60 -3.27 12.96 -13.64
N ALA A 61 -2.87 12.58 -12.42
CA ALA A 61 -1.47 12.23 -12.14
C ALA A 61 -1.02 10.94 -12.82
N GLU A 62 -1.91 9.95 -12.99
CA GLU A 62 -1.57 8.60 -13.44
C GLU A 62 -0.39 8.02 -12.66
N ASP A 63 -0.49 8.02 -11.33
CA ASP A 63 0.61 7.67 -10.43
C ASP A 63 0.11 7.34 -9.02
N VAL A 64 0.98 6.73 -8.21
CA VAL A 64 0.77 6.65 -6.76
C VAL A 64 0.92 8.05 -6.16
N THR A 65 -0.04 8.43 -5.32
CA THR A 65 -0.10 9.76 -4.69
C THR A 65 0.03 9.70 -3.17
N ALA A 66 -0.40 8.61 -2.55
CA ALA A 66 -0.27 8.42 -1.11
C ALA A 66 0.04 6.97 -0.70
N LEU A 67 0.78 6.84 0.40
CA LEU A 67 1.03 5.58 1.11
C LEU A 67 0.36 5.67 2.48
N GLY A 68 -0.56 4.74 2.76
CA GLY A 68 -1.25 4.62 4.03
C GLY A 68 -0.58 3.59 4.92
N TRP A 69 -0.11 4.00 6.09
CA TRP A 69 0.58 3.17 7.08
C TRP A 69 -0.36 2.86 8.24
N GLN A 70 -0.65 1.58 8.41
CA GLN A 70 -1.41 1.07 9.55
C GLN A 70 -0.49 0.94 10.76
N LEU A 71 -0.98 1.38 11.90
CA LEU A 71 -0.30 1.33 13.19
C LEU A 71 -1.09 0.41 14.13
N ASP A 72 -0.40 -0.36 14.95
CA ASP A 72 -1.08 -1.33 15.82
C ASP A 72 -1.89 -0.67 16.95
N ASP A 73 -1.47 0.51 17.38
CA ASP A 73 -2.13 1.22 18.48
C ASP A 73 -2.06 2.76 18.35
N HIS A 74 -2.85 3.43 19.20
CA HIS A 74 -2.91 4.89 19.26
C HIS A 74 -1.65 5.53 19.87
N ALA A 75 -0.89 4.81 20.70
CA ALA A 75 0.35 5.36 21.27
C ALA A 75 1.43 5.52 20.19
N THR A 76 1.58 4.51 19.34
CA THR A 76 2.42 4.51 18.14
C THR A 76 1.99 5.62 17.18
N PHE A 77 0.68 5.82 17.02
CA PHE A 77 0.13 6.94 16.24
C PHE A 77 0.58 8.30 16.79
N ASP A 78 0.40 8.54 18.09
CA ASP A 78 0.74 9.82 18.72
C ASP A 78 2.26 10.06 18.69
N ASP A 79 3.06 9.02 18.88
CA ASP A 79 4.53 9.09 18.76
C ASP A 79 4.96 9.50 17.35
N ILE A 80 4.35 8.93 16.29
CA ILE A 80 4.66 9.29 14.90
C ILE A 80 4.23 10.73 14.59
N VAL A 81 3.02 11.14 15.00
CA VAL A 81 2.59 12.54 14.85
C VAL A 81 3.55 13.49 15.56
N GLY A 82 3.95 13.17 16.80
CA GLY A 82 4.92 13.97 17.56
C GLY A 82 6.28 14.08 16.87
N ARG A 83 6.78 13.00 16.27
CA ARG A 83 8.02 13.00 15.47
C ARG A 83 7.90 13.92 14.26
N VAL A 84 6.80 13.84 13.51
CA VAL A 84 6.55 14.67 12.32
C VAL A 84 6.46 16.16 12.68
N VAL A 85 5.66 16.50 13.69
CA VAL A 85 5.46 17.88 14.15
C VAL A 85 6.75 18.48 14.74
N SER A 86 7.53 17.72 15.50
CA SER A 86 8.80 18.21 16.07
C SER A 86 9.86 18.53 15.01
N HIS A 87 9.74 17.97 13.80
CA HIS A 87 10.55 18.31 12.64
C HIS A 87 9.96 19.46 11.79
N GLY A 88 8.92 20.14 12.29
CA GLY A 88 8.31 21.29 11.62
C GLY A 88 7.48 20.93 10.40
N VAL A 89 7.10 19.66 10.22
CA VAL A 89 6.24 19.22 9.11
C VAL A 89 4.77 19.37 9.53
N PRO A 90 3.95 20.13 8.79
CA PRO A 90 2.53 20.24 9.07
C PRO A 90 1.83 18.89 8.91
N VAL A 91 0.92 18.59 9.85
CA VAL A 91 0.01 17.45 9.79
C VAL A 91 -1.40 17.97 9.55
N ALA A 92 -2.19 17.22 8.77
CA ALA A 92 -3.61 17.50 8.55
C ALA A 92 -4.43 16.26 8.86
N GLU A 93 -5.55 16.43 9.54
CA GLU A 93 -6.53 15.36 9.73
C GLU A 93 -7.30 15.16 8.42
N GLY A 94 -7.56 13.89 8.08
CA GLY A 94 -8.45 13.56 6.96
C GLY A 94 -9.91 13.74 7.34
N SER A 95 -10.76 14.09 6.36
CA SER A 95 -12.19 14.17 6.60
C SER A 95 -12.83 12.78 6.81
N ALA A 96 -14.07 12.75 7.32
CA ALA A 96 -14.82 11.51 7.46
C ALA A 96 -15.04 10.81 6.10
N GLU A 97 -15.26 11.59 5.04
CA GLU A 97 -15.39 11.10 3.67
C GLU A 97 -14.07 10.52 3.15
N GLU A 98 -12.95 11.17 3.43
CA GLU A 98 -11.63 10.67 3.05
C GLU A 98 -11.28 9.36 3.79
N ALA A 99 -11.61 9.27 5.08
CA ALA A 99 -11.44 8.07 5.90
C ALA A 99 -12.33 6.92 5.41
N ALA A 100 -13.60 7.21 5.13
CA ALA A 100 -14.54 6.26 4.55
C ALA A 100 -14.04 5.76 3.19
N LEU A 101 -13.48 6.64 2.35
CA LEU A 101 -12.89 6.27 1.04
C LEU A 101 -11.74 5.26 1.17
N ARG A 102 -10.95 5.35 2.24
CA ARG A 102 -9.84 4.45 2.56
C ARG A 102 -10.27 3.23 3.38
N GLY A 103 -11.52 3.16 3.81
CA GLY A 103 -11.99 2.10 4.69
C GLY A 103 -11.25 2.10 6.03
N VAL A 104 -11.05 3.28 6.63
CA VAL A 104 -10.38 3.43 7.94
C VAL A 104 -11.22 4.30 8.87
N GLU A 105 -11.05 4.13 10.18
CA GLU A 105 -11.77 4.94 11.19
C GLU A 105 -11.44 6.43 11.08
N ARG A 106 -10.14 6.73 10.91
CA ARG A 106 -9.59 8.08 10.76
C ARG A 106 -8.21 8.01 10.12
N LEU A 107 -7.73 9.12 9.59
CA LEU A 107 -6.33 9.25 9.18
C LEU A 107 -5.76 10.63 9.51
N VAL A 108 -4.45 10.68 9.63
CA VAL A 108 -3.65 11.91 9.57
C VAL A 108 -2.72 11.82 8.38
N ARG A 109 -2.51 12.95 7.69
CA ARG A 109 -1.65 13.05 6.52
C ARG A 109 -0.57 14.10 6.69
N PHE A 110 0.57 13.85 6.07
CA PHE A 110 1.71 14.75 6.03
C PHE A 110 2.56 14.51 4.78
N ALA A 111 3.42 15.47 4.45
CA ALA A 111 4.28 15.38 3.28
C ALA A 111 5.35 14.28 3.46
N GLY A 112 5.53 13.48 2.41
CA GLY A 112 6.60 12.49 2.31
C GLY A 112 7.58 12.76 1.17
N PRO A 113 8.66 11.96 1.09
CA PRO A 113 9.66 12.11 0.06
C PRO A 113 9.10 11.73 -1.32
N ASN A 114 9.75 12.22 -2.39
CA ASN A 114 9.35 11.98 -3.79
C ASN A 114 7.92 12.44 -4.15
N GLY A 115 7.34 13.38 -3.37
CA GLY A 115 6.00 13.88 -3.58
C GLY A 115 4.90 12.88 -3.23
N LEU A 116 5.23 11.83 -2.47
CA LEU A 116 4.28 10.86 -1.94
C LEU A 116 3.72 11.39 -0.61
N THR A 117 2.42 11.61 -0.55
CA THR A 117 1.76 11.90 0.74
C THR A 117 1.87 10.67 1.63
N GLN A 118 2.22 10.86 2.89
CA GLN A 118 2.12 9.78 3.87
C GLN A 118 0.84 9.97 4.66
N GLU A 119 0.15 8.88 4.90
CA GLU A 119 -1.06 8.83 5.70
C GLU A 119 -0.85 7.76 6.77
N ILE A 120 -1.29 8.02 8.00
CA ILE A 120 -1.22 7.06 9.11
C ILE A 120 -2.61 6.84 9.69
N PHE A 121 -2.88 5.62 10.14
CA PHE A 121 -4.15 5.22 10.75
C PHE A 121 -3.93 4.01 11.68
N VAL A 122 -4.91 3.70 12.54
CA VAL A 122 -4.83 2.56 13.48
C VAL A 122 -5.76 1.43 13.06
N ARG A 123 -7.05 1.74 12.86
CA ARG A 123 -8.08 0.75 12.55
C ARG A 123 -8.55 0.83 11.11
N ALA A 124 -8.40 -0.27 10.38
CA ALA A 124 -9.09 -0.50 9.12
C ALA A 124 -10.47 -1.08 9.37
N ASN A 125 -11.44 -0.68 8.57
CA ASN A 125 -12.73 -1.32 8.47
C ASN A 125 -12.60 -2.60 7.62
N THR A 126 -13.37 -3.61 7.99
CA THR A 126 -13.45 -4.87 7.24
C THR A 126 -14.73 -4.92 6.42
N GLY A 127 -14.64 -5.42 5.19
CA GLY A 127 -15.80 -5.60 4.32
C GLY A 127 -16.80 -6.59 4.91
N HIS A 128 -18.08 -6.37 4.62
CA HIS A 128 -19.18 -7.21 5.12
C HIS A 128 -19.19 -8.62 4.53
N GLU A 129 -18.64 -8.79 3.33
CA GLU A 129 -18.54 -10.06 2.63
C GLU A 129 -17.07 -10.42 2.35
N PRO A 130 -16.72 -11.72 2.37
CA PRO A 130 -15.39 -12.18 1.97
C PRO A 130 -15.04 -11.72 0.55
N PRO A 131 -13.78 -11.31 0.29
CA PRO A 131 -13.38 -10.86 -1.04
C PRO A 131 -13.41 -12.02 -2.04
N GLN A 132 -13.96 -11.76 -3.22
CA GLN A 132 -13.95 -12.71 -4.34
C GLN A 132 -12.61 -12.60 -5.09
N LEU A 133 -11.63 -13.42 -4.68
CA LEU A 133 -10.28 -13.43 -5.23
C LEU A 133 -10.12 -14.53 -6.28
N ALA A 134 -9.32 -14.26 -7.31
CA ALA A 134 -8.92 -15.31 -8.26
C ALA A 134 -7.71 -16.13 -7.75
N ALA A 135 -6.90 -15.54 -6.86
CA ALA A 135 -5.84 -16.24 -6.13
C ALA A 135 -6.47 -17.10 -5.03
N ARG A 136 -6.48 -18.43 -5.22
CA ARG A 136 -7.22 -19.34 -4.33
C ARG A 136 -6.56 -19.53 -2.97
N GLY A 137 -5.24 -19.45 -2.92
CA GLY A 137 -4.47 -19.41 -1.67
C GLY A 137 -4.52 -18.04 -0.99
N GLY A 138 -5.03 -17.01 -1.67
CA GLY A 138 -5.09 -15.65 -1.17
C GLY A 138 -3.75 -14.89 -1.27
N PHE A 139 -3.71 -13.75 -0.59
CA PHE A 139 -2.56 -12.86 -0.53
C PHE A 139 -1.98 -12.80 0.89
N VAL A 140 -0.69 -12.49 1.00
CA VAL A 140 0.02 -12.41 2.28
C VAL A 140 0.08 -10.95 2.73
N THR A 141 -0.91 -10.55 3.53
CA THR A 141 -0.95 -9.24 4.19
C THR A 141 -0.60 -9.36 5.69
N GLY A 142 -1.46 -10.04 6.47
CA GLY A 142 -1.24 -10.43 7.87
C GLY A 142 -0.62 -9.31 8.73
N ASP A 143 0.28 -9.72 9.63
CA ASP A 143 0.98 -8.83 10.57
C ASP A 143 2.05 -7.93 9.92
N CYS A 144 2.15 -7.90 8.59
CA CYS A 144 3.18 -7.14 7.88
C CYS A 144 2.61 -6.10 6.89
N GLY A 145 1.29 -6.06 6.73
CA GLY A 145 0.64 -5.30 5.66
C GLY A 145 0.94 -5.87 4.28
N ILE A 146 0.61 -5.12 3.23
CA ILE A 146 0.51 -5.67 1.87
C ILE A 146 1.82 -6.26 1.31
N GLY A 147 2.90 -5.48 1.30
CA GLY A 147 4.07 -5.70 0.47
C GLY A 147 4.99 -4.50 0.57
N HIS A 148 5.57 -4.06 -0.56
CA HIS A 148 6.50 -2.93 -0.59
C HIS A 148 6.29 -1.99 -1.76
N VAL A 149 6.91 -0.82 -1.66
CA VAL A 149 7.12 0.10 -2.78
C VAL A 149 8.61 0.27 -3.05
N ALA A 150 9.01 0.24 -4.32
CA ALA A 150 10.33 0.63 -4.73
C ALA A 150 10.32 2.04 -5.32
N ILE A 151 11.21 2.89 -4.82
CA ILE A 151 11.26 4.30 -5.14
C ILE A 151 12.63 4.62 -5.72
N THR A 152 12.66 5.16 -6.93
CA THR A 152 13.89 5.74 -7.46
C THR A 152 13.99 7.21 -7.09
N THR A 153 15.14 7.63 -6.59
CA THR A 153 15.31 8.99 -6.06
C THR A 153 16.69 9.58 -6.33
N LYS A 154 16.71 10.92 -6.45
CA LYS A 154 17.94 11.72 -6.51
C LYS A 154 18.53 11.99 -5.12
N LYS A 155 17.77 11.72 -4.05
CA LYS A 155 18.13 12.05 -2.65
C LYS A 155 17.99 10.83 -1.74
N PRO A 156 18.74 9.74 -2.00
CA PRO A 156 18.57 8.46 -1.29
C PRO A 156 18.81 8.57 0.22
N GLN A 157 19.72 9.43 0.66
CA GLN A 157 19.98 9.61 2.09
C GLN A 157 18.87 10.39 2.80
N GLN A 158 18.27 11.38 2.14
CA GLN A 158 17.10 12.09 2.68
C GLN A 158 15.93 11.13 2.83
N MET A 159 15.67 10.30 1.81
CA MET A 159 14.60 9.31 1.84
C MET A 159 14.83 8.25 2.92
N ARG A 160 16.06 7.75 3.07
CA ARG A 160 16.42 6.85 4.18
C ARG A 160 16.18 7.52 5.53
N GLY A 161 16.69 8.74 5.73
CA GLY A 161 16.54 9.47 6.98
C GLY A 161 15.08 9.73 7.33
N TYR A 162 14.23 9.96 6.34
CA TYR A 162 12.79 10.08 6.51
C TYR A 162 12.18 8.82 7.15
N TYR A 163 12.37 7.65 6.54
CA TYR A 163 11.79 6.40 7.05
C TYR A 163 12.41 5.95 8.38
N ASP A 164 13.70 6.24 8.59
CA ASP A 164 14.37 6.05 9.88
C ASP A 164 13.75 6.91 10.99
N THR A 165 13.56 8.21 10.74
CA THR A 165 12.99 9.13 11.74
C THR A 165 11.50 8.87 12.01
N VAL A 166 10.71 8.65 10.96
CA VAL A 166 9.26 8.54 11.09
C VAL A 166 8.85 7.16 11.59
N PHE A 167 9.46 6.08 11.10
CA PHE A 167 9.02 4.70 11.39
C PHE A 167 10.08 3.80 12.03
N ASP A 168 11.23 4.35 12.45
CA ASP A 168 12.38 3.56 12.93
C ASP A 168 12.79 2.47 11.92
N ALA A 169 12.67 2.77 10.61
CA ALA A 169 12.89 1.80 9.57
C ALA A 169 14.33 1.28 9.59
N ARG A 170 14.49 -0.05 9.56
CA ARG A 170 15.78 -0.74 9.63
C ARG A 170 16.22 -1.17 8.24
N LEU A 171 17.53 -1.32 8.07
CA LEU A 171 18.11 -1.86 6.85
C LEU A 171 17.98 -3.38 6.86
N SER A 172 17.51 -3.94 5.75
CA SER A 172 17.56 -5.39 5.52
C SER A 172 18.77 -5.77 4.71
N ASP A 173 18.97 -5.16 3.54
CA ASP A 173 20.06 -5.48 2.63
C ASP A 173 20.35 -4.33 1.65
N PHE A 174 21.42 -4.51 0.87
CA PHE A 174 21.71 -3.76 -0.33
C PHE A 174 21.78 -4.65 -1.57
N ILE A 175 21.45 -4.07 -2.73
CA ILE A 175 21.89 -4.58 -4.03
C ILE A 175 22.72 -3.51 -4.72
N ASP A 176 23.91 -3.90 -5.20
CA ASP A 176 24.67 -3.12 -6.18
C ASP A 176 24.42 -3.73 -7.57
N GLU A 177 23.94 -2.92 -8.50
CA GLU A 177 23.60 -3.33 -9.86
C GLU A 177 24.33 -2.46 -10.89
N THR A 178 24.63 -3.02 -12.06
CA THR A 178 25.15 -2.26 -13.20
C THR A 178 24.20 -2.41 -14.38
N ILE A 179 23.47 -1.35 -14.69
CA ILE A 179 22.52 -1.30 -15.80
C ILE A 179 23.11 -0.45 -16.92
N ASN A 180 23.45 -1.07 -18.06
CA ASN A 180 24.05 -0.38 -19.22
C ASN A 180 25.28 0.48 -18.85
N GLY A 181 26.13 -0.03 -17.96
CA GLY A 181 27.32 0.68 -17.46
C GLY A 181 27.06 1.71 -16.36
N VAL A 182 25.79 1.96 -16.02
CA VAL A 182 25.40 2.84 -14.91
C VAL A 182 25.28 2.02 -13.64
N LYS A 183 26.06 2.38 -12.61
CA LYS A 183 25.97 1.73 -11.30
C LYS A 183 24.76 2.25 -10.54
N VAL A 184 23.89 1.36 -10.11
CA VAL A 184 22.72 1.63 -9.28
C VAL A 184 22.93 0.96 -7.94
N LYS A 185 22.58 1.66 -6.86
CA LYS A 185 22.52 1.08 -5.52
C LYS A 185 21.08 1.09 -5.05
N ILE A 186 20.63 -0.08 -4.63
CA ILE A 186 19.31 -0.31 -4.06
C ILE A 186 19.49 -0.63 -2.58
N ARG A 187 18.72 0.08 -1.73
CA ARG A 187 18.68 -0.11 -0.28
C ARG A 187 17.30 -0.63 0.10
N PHE A 188 17.24 -1.72 0.85
CA PHE A 188 15.99 -2.33 1.29
C PHE A 188 15.73 -1.98 2.74
N LEU A 189 14.63 -1.28 3.01
CA LEU A 189 14.22 -0.84 4.33
C LEU A 189 12.96 -1.56 4.77
N ARG A 190 12.93 -2.00 6.03
CA ARG A 190 11.80 -2.66 6.67
C ARG A 190 11.32 -1.88 7.88
N VAL A 191 10.03 -1.98 8.15
CA VAL A 191 9.37 -1.43 9.36
C VAL A 191 8.77 -2.52 10.24
N ASN A 192 8.83 -3.78 9.80
CA ASN A 192 8.43 -4.99 10.51
C ASN A 192 9.27 -6.18 10.00
N GLN A 193 8.86 -7.42 10.30
CA GLN A 193 9.58 -8.65 9.91
C GLN A 193 9.60 -8.94 8.40
N ARG A 194 8.81 -8.23 7.57
CA ARG A 194 8.91 -8.33 6.11
C ARG A 194 10.31 -7.89 5.69
N HIS A 195 10.90 -8.58 4.71
CA HIS A 195 12.24 -8.22 4.21
C HIS A 195 12.34 -6.74 3.84
N HIS A 196 11.31 -6.14 3.26
CA HIS A 196 11.24 -4.69 3.13
C HIS A 196 9.79 -4.23 2.94
N SER A 197 9.54 -2.98 3.31
CA SER A 197 8.32 -2.25 2.94
C SER A 197 8.65 -1.09 1.99
N VAL A 198 9.92 -0.66 1.95
CA VAL A 198 10.42 0.37 1.04
C VAL A 198 11.77 -0.04 0.48
N ALA A 199 11.90 -0.06 -0.85
CA ALA A 199 13.19 -0.11 -1.53
C ALA A 199 13.56 1.27 -2.09
N ILE A 200 14.80 1.70 -1.88
CA ILE A 200 15.31 2.99 -2.36
C ILE A 200 16.39 2.71 -3.40
N ALA A 201 16.08 2.95 -4.67
CA ALA A 201 17.02 2.89 -5.77
C ALA A 201 17.59 4.28 -6.08
N SER A 202 18.90 4.35 -6.34
CA SER A 202 19.54 5.59 -6.79
C SER A 202 20.74 5.29 -7.69
N VAL A 203 20.96 6.14 -8.68
CA VAL A 203 22.17 6.06 -9.50
C VAL A 203 23.37 6.49 -8.66
N ASN A 204 24.40 5.66 -8.62
CA ASN A 204 25.62 5.96 -7.90
C ASN A 204 26.31 7.18 -8.51
N ARG A 205 26.60 8.18 -7.66
CA ARG A 205 27.34 9.41 -7.99
C ARG A 205 26.66 10.34 -9.02
N LEU A 206 25.42 10.07 -9.45
CA LEU A 206 24.65 10.96 -10.33
C LEU A 206 23.23 11.14 -9.80
N PRO A 207 22.76 12.38 -9.54
CA PRO A 207 21.41 12.64 -9.04
C PRO A 207 20.37 12.58 -10.19
N VAL A 208 20.21 11.42 -10.81
CA VAL A 208 19.24 11.18 -11.89
C VAL A 208 18.11 10.28 -11.39
N ASN A 209 16.88 10.64 -11.75
CA ASN A 209 15.72 9.76 -11.58
C ASN A 209 15.24 9.34 -12.98
N PRO A 210 15.49 8.09 -13.41
CA PRO A 210 15.09 7.59 -14.72
C PRO A 210 13.60 7.21 -14.81
N VAL A 211 12.89 7.21 -13.67
CA VAL A 211 11.48 6.85 -13.59
C VAL A 211 10.62 8.11 -13.55
N ARG A 212 9.57 8.17 -14.37
CA ARG A 212 8.64 9.30 -14.44
C ARG A 212 7.67 9.33 -13.27
N THR A 213 7.25 8.15 -12.80
CA THR A 213 6.34 7.95 -11.69
C THR A 213 7.04 8.11 -10.34
N ARG A 214 6.27 8.38 -9.28
CA ARG A 214 6.77 8.55 -7.91
C ARG A 214 7.28 7.25 -7.31
N ILE A 215 6.82 6.10 -7.81
CA ILE A 215 7.39 4.79 -7.50
C ILE A 215 7.80 4.10 -8.80
N GLN A 216 8.81 3.23 -8.74
CA GLN A 216 9.09 2.30 -9.83
C GLN A 216 8.08 1.16 -9.81
N HIS A 217 7.95 0.47 -8.68
CA HIS A 217 6.99 -0.61 -8.54
C HIS A 217 6.32 -0.67 -7.18
N LEU A 218 5.14 -1.27 -7.17
CA LEU A 218 4.41 -1.73 -6.00
C LEU A 218 4.35 -3.25 -6.02
N ASN A 219 4.65 -3.88 -4.90
CA ASN A 219 4.63 -5.33 -4.74
C ASN A 219 3.43 -5.78 -3.91
N ILE A 220 2.87 -6.92 -4.31
CA ILE A 220 1.98 -7.75 -3.50
C ILE A 220 2.49 -9.19 -3.50
N GLN A 221 2.20 -9.90 -2.41
CA GLN A 221 2.61 -11.28 -2.24
C GLN A 221 1.40 -12.22 -2.28
N VAL A 222 1.47 -13.29 -3.09
CA VAL A 222 0.49 -14.39 -3.04
C VAL A 222 0.98 -15.50 -2.11
N ALA A 223 0.05 -16.27 -1.54
CA ALA A 223 0.38 -17.38 -0.65
C ALA A 223 0.94 -18.59 -1.42
N GLU A 224 0.43 -18.84 -2.63
CA GLU A 224 0.74 -20.04 -3.41
C GLU A 224 1.43 -19.70 -4.74
N LEU A 225 2.47 -20.45 -5.11
CA LEU A 225 3.19 -20.28 -6.38
C LEU A 225 2.24 -20.42 -7.59
N ASP A 226 1.28 -21.32 -7.46
CA ASP A 226 0.26 -21.58 -8.48
C ASP A 226 -0.57 -20.32 -8.79
N ASP A 227 -0.86 -19.49 -7.78
CA ASP A 227 -1.60 -18.24 -7.96
C ASP A 227 -0.74 -17.18 -8.68
N MET A 228 0.55 -17.10 -8.37
CA MET A 228 1.49 -16.20 -9.07
C MET A 228 1.58 -16.57 -10.55
N THR A 229 1.72 -17.86 -10.87
CA THR A 229 1.82 -18.30 -12.27
C THR A 229 0.51 -18.13 -13.03
N LYS A 230 -0.65 -18.30 -12.37
CA LYS A 230 -1.97 -18.04 -12.95
C LYS A 230 -2.21 -16.55 -13.19
N SER A 231 -1.83 -15.66 -12.27
CA SER A 231 -1.93 -14.21 -12.51
C SER A 231 -1.02 -13.77 -13.64
N TYR A 232 0.23 -14.27 -13.71
CA TYR A 232 1.15 -14.00 -14.81
C TYR A 232 0.54 -14.34 -16.18
N ARG A 233 -0.10 -15.51 -16.30
CA ARG A 233 -0.79 -15.92 -17.53
C ARG A 233 -1.97 -15.01 -17.87
N ARG A 234 -2.85 -14.73 -16.91
CA ARG A 234 -4.01 -13.84 -17.10
C ARG A 234 -3.60 -12.46 -17.56
N VAL A 235 -2.59 -11.86 -16.92
CA VAL A 235 -2.10 -10.52 -17.30
C VAL A 235 -1.55 -10.50 -18.73
N LYS A 236 -0.82 -11.54 -19.14
CA LYS A 236 -0.33 -11.67 -20.53
C LYS A 236 -1.44 -11.92 -21.55
N GLU A 237 -2.40 -12.78 -21.23
CA GLU A 237 -3.56 -13.08 -22.09
C GLU A 237 -4.43 -11.84 -22.30
N LEU A 238 -4.54 -10.96 -21.30
CA LEU A 238 -5.23 -9.67 -21.38
C LEU A 238 -4.44 -8.59 -22.16
N GLY A 239 -3.21 -8.90 -22.58
CA GLY A 239 -2.37 -8.04 -23.42
C GLY A 239 -1.59 -6.95 -22.67
N PHE A 240 -1.48 -7.02 -21.34
CA PHE A 240 -0.66 -6.06 -20.58
C PHE A 240 0.84 -6.35 -20.76
N ALA A 241 1.63 -5.29 -20.86
CA ALA A 241 3.08 -5.41 -21.05
C ALA A 241 3.77 -5.96 -19.79
N MET A 242 4.72 -6.86 -20.00
CA MET A 242 5.59 -7.35 -18.93
C MET A 242 6.83 -6.46 -18.84
N ALA A 243 7.03 -5.82 -17.69
CA ALA A 243 8.26 -5.08 -17.43
C ALA A 243 9.44 -6.03 -17.19
N LEU A 244 9.18 -7.13 -16.47
CA LEU A 244 10.13 -8.20 -16.21
C LEU A 244 9.38 -9.53 -16.12
N GLY A 245 9.92 -10.56 -16.79
CA GLY A 245 9.40 -11.93 -16.68
C GLY A 245 9.67 -12.55 -15.31
N VAL A 246 9.18 -13.78 -15.09
CA VAL A 246 9.39 -14.50 -13.83
C VAL A 246 10.88 -14.67 -13.55
N GLY A 247 11.34 -14.25 -12.38
CA GLY A 247 12.71 -14.36 -11.91
C GLY A 247 12.77 -14.43 -10.39
N GLN A 248 13.93 -14.80 -9.84
CA GLN A 248 14.16 -14.85 -8.40
C GLN A 248 15.19 -13.81 -7.96
N HIS A 249 14.86 -13.09 -6.90
CA HIS A 249 15.72 -12.10 -6.26
C HIS A 249 16.90 -12.76 -5.52
N THR A 250 18.04 -12.07 -5.49
CA THR A 250 19.25 -12.56 -4.80
C THR A 250 19.26 -12.29 -3.30
N ASN A 251 18.61 -11.21 -2.86
CA ASN A 251 18.54 -10.77 -1.47
C ASN A 251 17.40 -11.50 -0.72
N ASP A 252 16.14 -11.17 -1.04
CA ASP A 252 14.97 -11.66 -0.30
C ASP A 252 14.47 -13.03 -0.78
N ARG A 253 15.05 -13.58 -1.85
CA ARG A 253 14.68 -14.86 -2.48
C ARG A 253 13.26 -14.93 -3.03
N GLU A 254 12.57 -13.80 -3.13
CA GLU A 254 11.24 -13.74 -3.72
C GLU A 254 11.31 -14.21 -5.18
N LEU A 255 10.38 -15.09 -5.56
CA LEU A 255 10.11 -15.37 -6.96
C LEU A 255 8.97 -14.46 -7.41
N SER A 256 9.19 -13.63 -8.42
CA SER A 256 8.22 -12.63 -8.83
C SER A 256 8.23 -12.35 -10.34
N TYR A 257 7.20 -11.66 -10.82
CA TYR A 257 7.17 -11.03 -12.14
C TYR A 257 6.64 -9.60 -12.02
N TYR A 258 6.90 -8.78 -13.05
CA TYR A 258 6.53 -7.37 -13.08
C TYR A 258 5.69 -7.06 -14.31
N ALA A 259 4.49 -6.54 -14.10
CA ALA A 259 3.60 -6.07 -15.16
C ALA A 259 3.54 -4.55 -15.18
N MET A 260 3.36 -3.94 -16.35
CA MET A 260 3.13 -2.50 -16.45
C MET A 260 1.67 -2.18 -16.11
N THR A 261 1.45 -1.31 -15.13
CA THR A 261 0.10 -0.84 -14.76
C THR A 261 -0.46 0.11 -15.83
N PRO A 262 -1.80 0.33 -15.87
CA PRO A 262 -2.39 1.35 -16.74
C PRO A 262 -1.83 2.77 -16.53
N SER A 263 -1.39 3.08 -15.30
CA SER A 263 -0.81 4.38 -14.93
C SER A 263 0.71 4.46 -15.18
N GLY A 264 1.37 3.34 -15.48
CA GLY A 264 2.75 3.33 -16.00
C GLY A 264 3.86 3.12 -14.96
N PHE A 265 3.52 2.86 -13.70
CA PHE A 265 4.43 2.21 -12.75
C PHE A 265 4.29 0.69 -12.86
N GLU A 266 5.24 -0.06 -12.33
CA GLU A 266 5.26 -1.51 -12.40
C GLU A 266 4.49 -2.14 -11.22
N TRP A 267 3.79 -3.24 -11.46
CA TRP A 267 3.14 -4.05 -10.44
C TRP A 267 3.87 -5.38 -10.34
N GLU A 268 4.46 -5.63 -9.20
CA GLU A 268 5.14 -6.87 -8.88
C GLU A 268 4.18 -7.82 -8.15
N VAL A 269 4.12 -9.07 -8.61
CA VAL A 269 3.44 -10.15 -7.88
C VAL A 269 4.50 -11.17 -7.49
N GLY A 270 4.74 -11.27 -6.19
CA GLY A 270 5.76 -12.11 -5.60
C GLY A 270 5.21 -13.32 -4.86
N TRP A 271 6.07 -14.32 -4.68
CA TRP A 271 5.82 -15.51 -3.89
C TRP A 271 7.06 -15.88 -3.06
N ASN A 272 6.80 -16.16 -1.78
CA ASN A 272 7.74 -16.76 -0.82
C ASN A 272 9.09 -16.02 -0.64
N PRO A 273 9.09 -14.69 -0.38
CA PRO A 273 10.27 -14.00 0.14
C PRO A 273 10.66 -14.52 1.54
N LEU A 274 11.91 -14.29 1.92
CA LEU A 274 12.39 -14.48 3.28
C LEU A 274 11.67 -13.55 4.26
N ILE A 275 11.45 -14.05 5.48
CA ILE A 275 11.02 -13.27 6.64
C ILE A 275 12.26 -13.00 7.49
N VAL A 276 12.43 -11.76 7.93
CA VAL A 276 13.60 -11.32 8.69
C VAL A 276 13.39 -11.61 10.18
N ASP A 277 14.32 -12.36 10.77
CA ASP A 277 14.43 -12.55 12.22
C ASP A 277 15.35 -11.46 12.81
N GLU A 278 14.81 -10.59 13.66
CA GLU A 278 15.55 -9.49 14.29
C GLU A 278 16.76 -9.94 15.11
N MET A 279 16.76 -11.17 15.63
CA MET A 279 17.82 -11.67 16.49
C MET A 279 19.02 -12.19 15.68
N THR A 280 18.79 -12.63 14.45
CA THR A 280 19.81 -13.32 13.65
C THR A 280 20.14 -12.64 12.32
N TRP A 281 19.35 -11.66 11.87
CA TRP A 281 19.55 -11.04 10.57
C TRP A 281 20.73 -10.07 10.56
N GLU A 282 21.67 -10.31 9.65
CA GLU A 282 22.80 -9.43 9.41
C GLU A 282 22.70 -8.83 8.00
N PRO A 283 22.52 -7.50 7.88
CA PRO A 283 22.43 -6.86 6.57
C PRO A 283 23.67 -7.07 5.73
N SER A 284 23.47 -7.44 4.48
CA SER A 284 24.53 -7.76 3.54
C SER A 284 24.36 -7.01 2.21
N THR A 285 25.32 -7.17 1.30
CA THR A 285 25.27 -6.56 -0.04
C THR A 285 25.32 -7.65 -1.09
N HIS A 286 24.31 -7.68 -1.94
CA HIS A 286 24.17 -8.64 -3.02
C HIS A 286 24.50 -7.98 -4.37
N GLN A 287 24.81 -8.82 -5.36
CA GLN A 287 24.81 -8.41 -6.76
C GLN A 287 23.45 -8.80 -7.38
N ALA A 288 22.98 -8.01 -8.34
CA ALA A 288 21.78 -8.38 -9.09
C ALA A 288 21.99 -9.72 -9.83
N SER A 289 20.98 -10.59 -9.82
CA SER A 289 21.01 -11.88 -10.53
C SER A 289 21.03 -11.67 -12.05
N ALA A 290 21.92 -12.36 -12.77
CA ALA A 290 21.85 -12.53 -14.22
C ALA A 290 20.80 -13.59 -14.67
N SER A 291 20.06 -14.17 -13.73
CA SER A 291 19.21 -15.34 -13.96
C SER A 291 17.79 -15.00 -14.39
N GLY A 292 17.53 -15.15 -15.70
CA GLY A 292 16.26 -15.68 -16.23
C GLY A 292 15.26 -14.69 -16.81
N ALA A 293 15.15 -13.47 -16.28
CA ALA A 293 14.15 -12.53 -16.77
C ALA A 293 14.65 -11.76 -17.99
N THR A 294 14.32 -12.24 -19.19
CA THR A 294 14.60 -11.52 -20.43
C THR A 294 13.74 -10.26 -20.49
N ARG A 295 14.33 -9.09 -20.31
CA ARG A 295 13.68 -7.80 -20.58
C ARG A 295 13.42 -7.71 -22.08
N ARG A 296 12.21 -8.05 -22.54
CA ARG A 296 11.85 -7.91 -23.95
C ARG A 296 11.69 -6.43 -24.29
N LYS A 297 12.44 -5.97 -25.29
CA LYS A 297 12.12 -4.74 -26.01
C LYS A 297 11.08 -5.10 -27.06
N ASP A 298 9.82 -4.74 -26.85
CA ASP A 298 8.79 -4.94 -27.87
C ASP A 298 8.99 -3.91 -28.99
N GLY A 299 9.75 -4.33 -30.00
CA GLY A 299 9.65 -3.78 -31.35
C GLY A 299 8.49 -4.45 -32.07
N ARG A 300 7.63 -3.65 -32.69
CA ARG A 300 6.57 -4.12 -33.61
C ARG A 300 7.10 -5.23 -34.52
N SER A 301 6.47 -6.40 -34.49
CA SER A 301 6.66 -7.44 -35.49
C SER A 301 5.36 -7.63 -36.27
N SER A 302 5.46 -7.27 -37.55
CA SER A 302 4.54 -7.65 -38.61
C SER A 302 4.47 -9.17 -38.74
N ALA A 303 3.27 -9.66 -39.01
CA ALA A 303 2.97 -11.07 -39.21
C ALA A 303 3.74 -11.68 -40.39
N SER A 304 4.33 -12.86 -40.16
CA SER A 304 4.41 -13.93 -41.15
C SER A 304 4.64 -15.26 -40.44
N SER A 305 3.75 -16.23 -40.70
CA SER A 305 3.90 -17.64 -40.33
C SER A 305 5.09 -18.26 -41.09
N PRO A 306 5.71 -19.32 -40.54
CA PRO A 306 5.33 -20.64 -41.06
C PRO A 306 5.31 -21.78 -40.02
N SER A 307 4.62 -22.84 -40.47
CA SER A 307 4.41 -24.16 -39.90
C SER A 307 5.66 -24.88 -39.41
N SER A 308 5.54 -25.57 -38.27
CA SER A 308 6.01 -26.97 -38.09
C SER A 308 5.57 -27.51 -36.73
N ARG A 309 4.96 -28.70 -36.74
CA ARG A 309 4.68 -29.52 -35.54
C ARG A 309 5.99 -30.09 -34.99
N PRO A 310 6.03 -30.43 -33.69
CA PRO A 310 6.32 -31.83 -33.38
C PRO A 310 5.44 -32.42 -32.27
N ALA A 311 5.69 -33.71 -32.05
CA ALA A 311 4.81 -34.74 -31.56
C ALA A 311 4.59 -34.80 -30.05
N LEU A 312 3.51 -35.51 -29.70
CA LEU A 312 3.17 -36.02 -28.38
C LEU A 312 4.26 -36.95 -27.81
N ALA A 313 4.50 -36.86 -26.50
CA ALA A 313 4.96 -37.97 -25.69
C ALA A 313 4.13 -38.04 -24.40
N HIS A 314 3.67 -39.25 -24.11
CA HIS A 314 2.77 -39.64 -23.03
C HIS A 314 3.47 -39.73 -21.65
N PHE A 315 2.72 -39.30 -20.63
CA PHE A 315 2.51 -39.90 -19.29
C PHE A 315 3.66 -40.61 -18.54
N CYS A 316 3.91 -40.15 -17.30
CA CYS A 316 3.89 -41.03 -16.13
C CYS A 316 3.48 -40.23 -14.86
N GLY A 317 2.59 -40.84 -14.06
CA GLY A 317 1.84 -40.23 -12.95
C GLY A 317 2.60 -40.10 -11.61
N PRO A 318 1.87 -39.83 -10.51
CA PRO A 318 2.32 -38.97 -9.42
C PRO A 318 3.07 -39.73 -8.32
N ARG A 319 4.04 -39.06 -7.69
CA ARG A 319 4.52 -39.45 -6.36
C ARG A 319 3.97 -38.49 -5.32
N THR A 320 3.08 -39.04 -4.50
CA THR A 320 2.61 -38.48 -3.25
C THR A 320 3.76 -38.36 -2.25
N ALA A 321 3.89 -37.20 -1.62
CA ALA A 321 4.67 -37.04 -0.41
C ALA A 321 3.95 -36.02 0.50
N SER A 322 3.01 -36.55 1.27
CA SER A 322 2.46 -35.90 2.46
C SER A 322 3.58 -35.62 3.46
N ARG A 323 3.79 -34.36 3.83
CA ARG A 323 4.52 -33.98 5.04
C ARG A 323 3.66 -33.04 5.86
N HIS A 324 2.96 -33.63 6.82
CA HIS A 324 2.41 -32.92 7.96
C HIS A 324 3.55 -32.38 8.84
N TRP A 325 3.44 -31.14 9.28
CA TRP A 325 4.25 -30.60 10.38
C TRP A 325 3.35 -30.42 11.62
N PRO A 326 3.83 -30.77 12.83
CA PRO A 326 2.98 -30.89 14.00
C PRO A 326 2.67 -29.53 14.65
N VAL A 327 1.45 -29.42 15.16
CA VAL A 327 1.02 -28.39 16.11
C VAL A 327 1.63 -28.72 17.49
N PRO A 328 2.32 -27.79 18.16
CA PRO A 328 2.74 -28.02 19.54
C PRO A 328 1.54 -27.84 20.48
N VAL A 329 1.14 -28.93 21.11
CA VAL A 329 0.23 -28.96 22.25
C VAL A 329 1.06 -28.75 23.52
N SER A 330 0.70 -27.77 24.35
CA SER A 330 1.20 -27.67 25.73
C SER A 330 0.08 -27.97 26.73
N PRO A 331 0.41 -28.52 27.91
CA PRO A 331 -0.54 -29.24 28.74
C PRO A 331 -1.37 -28.35 29.66
N THR A 332 -2.57 -28.86 29.93
CA THR A 332 -3.59 -28.41 30.86
C THR A 332 -3.10 -28.17 32.30
N ALA A 333 -3.53 -27.05 32.90
CA ALA A 333 -3.77 -26.93 34.34
C ALA A 333 -5.11 -26.22 34.62
N ARG A 334 -6.03 -27.03 35.17
CA ARG A 334 -7.28 -26.82 35.91
C ARG A 334 -7.98 -25.44 35.93
N ARG A 335 -9.25 -25.51 35.49
CA ARG A 335 -10.47 -24.80 35.90
C ARG A 335 -10.45 -24.14 37.29
N GLU A 336 -10.94 -22.89 37.34
CA GLU A 336 -12.03 -22.51 38.26
C GLU A 336 -13.05 -21.60 37.54
N HIS A 337 -14.32 -21.88 37.80
CA HIS A 337 -15.51 -21.20 37.27
C HIS A 337 -15.71 -19.82 37.92
N ARG A 338 -16.07 -18.81 37.11
CA ARG A 338 -17.13 -17.84 37.47
C ARG A 338 -17.66 -17.15 36.21
N GLU A 339 -18.94 -17.35 35.98
CA GLU A 339 -19.75 -16.80 34.88
C GLU A 339 -20.47 -15.50 35.34
N PRO A 340 -21.22 -14.78 34.47
CA PRO A 340 -20.89 -13.40 34.12
C PRO A 340 -21.91 -12.37 34.64
N ASN A 341 -21.49 -11.12 34.80
CA ASN A 341 -22.42 -10.04 35.10
C ASN A 341 -22.95 -9.39 33.81
N ARG A 342 -24.26 -9.53 33.62
CA ARG A 342 -25.05 -8.88 32.57
C ARG A 342 -25.33 -7.43 32.96
N TYR A 343 -25.10 -6.48 32.06
CA TYR A 343 -25.73 -5.17 32.11
C TYR A 343 -27.10 -5.22 31.42
N PRO A 344 -28.16 -4.64 32.01
CA PRO A 344 -29.37 -4.31 31.28
C PRO A 344 -29.49 -2.81 31.01
N SER A 345 -30.19 -2.49 29.94
CA SER A 345 -30.88 -1.23 29.63
C SER A 345 -32.19 -1.62 28.93
N PRO A 346 -33.22 -0.77 28.71
CA PRO A 346 -33.63 0.51 29.32
C PRO A 346 -35.10 0.44 29.84
N HIS A 347 -35.64 1.49 30.49
CA HIS A 347 -36.98 2.07 30.21
C HIS A 347 -37.40 3.15 31.22
N ASP A 348 -37.87 4.25 30.66
CA ASP A 348 -38.89 5.22 31.07
C ASP A 348 -39.36 5.31 32.53
N SER A 349 -39.26 6.52 33.08
CA SER A 349 -40.45 7.16 33.67
C SER A 349 -40.30 8.68 33.70
N ALA A 350 -41.33 9.32 33.14
CA ALA A 350 -41.52 10.74 33.09
C ALA A 350 -42.09 11.29 34.41
N ARG A 351 -41.97 12.62 34.51
CA ARG A 351 -42.97 13.61 34.97
C ARG A 351 -42.89 14.20 36.39
N LEU A 352 -42.98 15.54 36.34
CA LEU A 352 -43.62 16.50 37.25
C LEU A 352 -42.77 16.91 38.48
N SER A 353 -42.62 18.19 38.83
CA SER A 353 -43.41 19.38 38.51
C SER A 353 -42.76 20.65 39.07
N LYS A 354 -43.05 21.80 38.40
CA LYS A 354 -43.34 23.15 38.94
C LYS A 354 -42.28 23.81 39.86
N GLY A 355 -41.86 25.05 39.67
CA GLY A 355 -42.25 26.10 38.74
C GLY A 355 -41.74 27.48 39.20
N VAL A 356 -41.89 28.45 38.30
CA VAL A 356 -42.18 29.90 38.53
C VAL A 356 -41.02 30.72 39.12
N ALA A 357 -40.27 31.44 38.27
CA ALA A 357 -40.44 32.86 37.89
C ALA A 357 -39.62 33.78 38.83
N GLU A 358 -39.06 34.92 38.45
CA GLU A 358 -39.41 35.92 37.44
C GLU A 358 -38.19 36.86 37.35
N GLY A 359 -37.75 37.28 36.16
CA GLY A 359 -37.93 38.67 35.69
C GLY A 359 -36.68 39.53 35.95
N GLY A 360 -36.21 40.46 35.12
CA GLY A 360 -36.59 41.01 33.81
C GLY A 360 -35.39 41.85 33.34
N ASP A 361 -35.02 41.86 32.07
CA ASP A 361 -35.60 42.63 30.95
C ASP A 361 -35.05 44.07 30.83
N ARG A 362 -34.80 44.42 29.56
CA ARG A 362 -34.77 45.75 28.90
C ARG A 362 -33.43 46.43 28.66
N ARG A 363 -33.17 47.07 27.50
CA ARG A 363 -33.73 47.12 26.12
C ARG A 363 -32.91 48.19 25.35
N GLY A 364 -32.91 48.11 24.01
CA GLY A 364 -32.86 49.27 23.10
C GLY A 364 -31.62 49.33 22.19
N ARG A 365 -31.68 49.00 20.87
CA ARG A 365 -32.14 49.79 19.69
C ARG A 365 -31.37 51.14 19.56
N ARG A 366 -30.77 51.56 18.43
CA ARG A 366 -31.28 51.74 17.03
C ARG A 366 -30.10 52.24 16.14
N SER A 367 -29.89 51.71 14.92
CA SER A 367 -30.07 52.33 13.57
C SER A 367 -29.10 53.44 13.10
N GLY A 368 -28.55 53.31 11.88
CA GLY A 368 -28.02 54.42 11.06
C GLY A 368 -27.22 53.98 9.81
N ASP A 369 -27.82 54.15 8.64
CA ASP A 369 -27.30 53.98 7.26
C ASP A 369 -26.13 54.91 6.88
N ALA A 370 -25.29 54.49 5.91
CA ALA A 370 -24.99 55.28 4.71
C ALA A 370 -24.25 54.45 3.64
N ARG A 371 -24.80 54.44 2.42
CA ARG A 371 -24.18 54.02 1.15
C ARG A 371 -23.24 55.11 0.63
N LEU A 372 -22.25 54.74 -0.22
CA LEU A 372 -21.94 55.36 -1.53
C LEU A 372 -20.72 54.67 -2.19
N GLU A 373 -20.98 53.98 -3.31
CA GLU A 373 -20.06 53.67 -4.44
C GLU A 373 -20.15 54.83 -5.48
N PRO A 374 -19.49 54.86 -6.67
CA PRO A 374 -18.19 54.33 -7.13
C PRO A 374 -17.37 55.34 -8.01
N ALA A 375 -16.12 55.01 -8.37
CA ALA A 375 -15.37 55.42 -9.58
C ALA A 375 -14.03 54.65 -9.60
N GLY A 376 -13.49 54.02 -10.65
CA GLY A 376 -13.65 54.15 -12.10
C GLY A 376 -12.35 54.72 -12.71
N LEU A 377 -11.49 53.87 -13.34
CA LEU A 377 -10.40 54.14 -14.33
C LEU A 377 -9.49 52.88 -14.39
N VAL A 378 -9.48 52.02 -15.42
CA VAL A 378 -9.05 52.10 -16.85
C VAL A 378 -7.52 52.11 -17.07
N ALA A 379 -7.09 51.18 -17.94
CA ALA A 379 -5.90 51.10 -18.81
C ALA A 379 -4.54 50.57 -18.28
N ASP A 380 -4.24 49.32 -18.68
CA ASP A 380 -3.30 48.91 -19.76
C ASP A 380 -1.84 49.45 -19.84
N HIS A 381 -0.99 48.51 -20.28
CA HIS A 381 0.38 48.57 -20.82
C HIS A 381 1.61 48.52 -19.88
N GLY A 382 2.40 47.47 -20.10
CA GLY A 382 3.75 47.21 -19.58
C GLY A 382 4.17 45.76 -19.77
#